data_AF-A0A397C2K4-F1
#
_entry.id   AF-A0A397C2K4-F1
#
_cell.length_a   1.000
_cell.length_b   1.000
_cell.length_c   1.000
_cell.angle_alpha   90.00
_cell.angle_beta   90.00
_cell.angle_gamma   90.00
#
_symmetry.space_group_name_H-M   'P 1'
#
loop_
_entity.id
_entity.type
_entity.pdbx_description
1 polymer ?
#
loop_
_entity_poly.entity_id
_entity_poly.type
_entity_poly.pdbx_seq_one_letter_code
_entity_poly.pdbx_strand_id
1 'polypeptide(L)'
;MEVSSLAQLVLDISCSFLQIGKSTRLTGDDGDFYAVEAEALGLEVDVLRQFIQESHLRVLRVLRRDSGDGVKLSLESGEKDKPKAKRQKVPTFCLIKTLKTREKLTQGAPLNSQLQLVTLGTEDIGTLVTFVQHSFAPLLQAQEGHEDDTGMSSQNKRMPLIRKRLKELEVAMVQFQNNVEIPDVDLKIHPDIQVAADAWRNSKQTGSIDVDALGFTDRLNDTGFLNEIQAGVNRWIKEIQKVTTLVHEPVATSATQEVNFWCDLHRALLATQTKLTSAEVEITLAILKQAKRYLVTVTFAADHGLGGALKTVASVMNLMKDFSLHAILSATDIPQITVGINAVYAQLKKVRLADEYKLSRVLSLVELVSTDVSVQLSTVLRTTNLFQIAFDQFDEIATHCHDLFLTWHRQHHAFHELVKDLSKRRGTAATDKVRSLAEMQLDHLAIEERMKD
;
A
#
# COMPACT_ATOMS: atom_id res chain seq x y z
N MET A 1 -23.39 -7.24 -17.74
CA MET A 1 -22.90 -8.60 -18.04
C MET A 1 -24.03 -9.55 -17.73
N GLU A 2 -24.56 -10.24 -18.74
CA GLU A 2 -25.65 -11.21 -18.53
C GLU A 2 -25.08 -12.48 -17.90
N VAL A 3 -25.82 -13.11 -16.98
CA VAL A 3 -25.42 -14.38 -16.32
C VAL A 3 -25.08 -15.46 -17.34
N SER A 4 -25.76 -15.46 -18.49
CA SER A 4 -25.50 -16.31 -19.66
C SER A 4 -24.07 -16.19 -20.18
N SER A 5 -23.55 -14.97 -20.30
CA SER A 5 -22.20 -14.70 -20.82
C SER A 5 -21.10 -15.21 -19.88
N LEU A 6 -21.29 -15.07 -18.56
CA LEU A 6 -20.35 -15.59 -17.57
C LEU A 6 -20.39 -17.12 -17.50
N ALA A 7 -21.60 -17.71 -17.56
CA ALA A 7 -21.77 -19.16 -17.61
C ALA A 7 -21.10 -19.77 -18.85
N GLN A 8 -21.24 -19.13 -20.01
CA GLN A 8 -20.57 -19.57 -21.23
C GLN A 8 -19.06 -19.46 -21.12
N LEU A 9 -18.53 -18.35 -20.57
CA LEU A 9 -17.09 -18.19 -20.33
C LEU A 9 -16.53 -19.29 -19.41
N VAL A 10 -17.22 -19.61 -18.31
CA VAL A 10 -16.81 -20.69 -17.39
C VAL A 10 -16.80 -22.04 -18.10
N LEU A 11 -17.82 -22.31 -18.93
CA LEU A 11 -17.92 -23.53 -19.71
C LEU A 11 -16.77 -23.62 -20.73
N ASP A 12 -16.51 -22.55 -21.47
CA ASP A 12 -15.47 -22.48 -22.50
C ASP A 12 -14.07 -22.65 -21.90
N ILE A 13 -13.78 -21.99 -20.76
CA ILE A 13 -12.51 -22.15 -20.04
C ILE A 13 -12.35 -23.57 -19.51
N SER A 14 -13.41 -24.13 -18.90
CA SER A 14 -13.37 -25.49 -18.34
C SER A 14 -13.15 -26.54 -19.43
N CYS A 15 -13.89 -26.42 -20.55
CA CYS A 15 -13.73 -27.29 -21.70
C CYS A 15 -12.35 -27.15 -22.33
N SER A 16 -11.85 -25.92 -22.53
CA SER A 16 -10.52 -25.69 -23.11
C SER A 16 -9.40 -26.24 -22.22
N PHE A 17 -9.46 -26.02 -20.91
CA PHE A 17 -8.43 -26.49 -19.97
C PHE A 17 -8.44 -28.03 -19.83
N LEU A 18 -9.63 -28.65 -19.84
CA LEU A 18 -9.78 -30.11 -19.83
C LEU A 18 -9.36 -30.74 -21.17
N GLN A 19 -9.56 -30.06 -22.29
CA GLN A 19 -9.10 -30.49 -23.62
C GLN A 19 -7.58 -30.38 -23.75
N ILE A 20 -6.95 -29.31 -23.24
CA ILE A 20 -5.49 -29.17 -23.15
C ILE A 20 -4.87 -30.31 -22.31
N GLY A 21 -5.60 -30.82 -21.31
CA GLY A 21 -5.18 -31.97 -20.51
C GLY A 21 -5.33 -33.34 -21.18
N LYS A 22 -6.20 -33.49 -22.19
CA LYS A 22 -6.52 -34.77 -22.84
C LYS A 22 -5.96 -34.94 -24.26
N SER A 23 -5.90 -33.86 -25.06
CA SER A 23 -5.53 -33.94 -26.48
C SER A 23 -4.09 -33.52 -26.80
N THR A 24 -3.45 -32.71 -25.96
CA THR A 24 -2.05 -32.28 -26.18
C THR A 24 -1.07 -33.20 -25.46
N ARG A 25 -0.87 -34.39 -26.03
CA ARG A 25 0.39 -35.12 -25.83
C ARG A 25 1.44 -34.40 -26.68
N LEU A 26 2.64 -34.17 -26.13
CA LEU A 26 3.78 -33.69 -26.90
C LEU A 26 4.21 -34.84 -27.83
N THR A 27 3.52 -35.05 -28.96
CA THR A 27 3.82 -36.15 -29.89
C THR A 27 4.71 -35.67 -31.00
N GLY A 28 5.96 -36.12 -30.97
CA GLY A 28 6.82 -36.16 -32.15
C GLY A 28 8.10 -36.88 -31.81
N ASP A 29 8.19 -38.17 -32.19
CA ASP A 29 9.44 -38.91 -32.22
C ASP A 29 10.34 -38.46 -33.41
N ASP A 30 9.85 -37.60 -34.31
CA ASP A 30 10.55 -37.18 -35.54
C ASP A 30 10.68 -35.65 -35.71
N GLY A 31 10.87 -34.87 -34.64
CA GLY A 31 11.50 -33.52 -34.70
C GLY A 31 10.81 -32.36 -35.45
N ASP A 32 9.88 -32.58 -36.39
CA ASP A 32 9.55 -31.59 -37.43
C ASP A 32 8.09 -31.10 -37.48
N PHE A 33 7.18 -31.56 -36.61
CA PHE A 33 5.74 -31.26 -36.79
C PHE A 33 5.15 -30.09 -36.00
N TYR A 34 5.91 -29.33 -35.20
CA TYR A 34 5.36 -28.20 -34.43
C TYR A 34 5.90 -26.81 -34.80
N ALA A 35 6.89 -26.73 -35.69
CA ALA A 35 7.43 -25.43 -36.14
C ALA A 35 6.41 -24.68 -37.01
N VAL A 36 5.74 -25.40 -37.92
CA VAL A 36 4.80 -24.81 -38.90
C VAL A 36 3.54 -24.24 -38.25
N GLU A 37 2.97 -24.91 -37.24
CA GLU A 37 1.77 -24.43 -36.53
C GLU A 37 2.08 -23.26 -35.56
N ALA A 38 3.24 -23.30 -34.91
CA ALA A 38 3.69 -22.21 -34.04
C ALA A 38 4.08 -20.96 -34.86
N GLU A 39 4.73 -21.14 -36.01
CA GLU A 39 5.01 -20.05 -36.97
C GLU A 39 3.73 -19.48 -37.57
N ALA A 40 2.73 -20.32 -37.88
CA ALA A 40 1.41 -19.87 -38.35
C ALA A 40 0.64 -19.04 -37.29
N LEU A 41 0.89 -19.29 -36.01
CA LEU A 41 0.36 -18.50 -34.88
C LEU A 41 1.26 -17.31 -34.49
N GLY A 42 2.37 -17.09 -35.20
CA GLY A 42 3.32 -16.00 -34.96
C GLY A 42 4.13 -16.13 -33.66
N LEU A 43 4.30 -17.37 -33.16
CA LEU A 43 5.02 -17.69 -31.93
C LEU A 43 6.48 -18.04 -32.24
N GLU A 44 7.41 -17.54 -31.41
CA GLU A 44 8.84 -17.85 -31.53
C GLU A 44 9.11 -19.29 -31.07
N VAL A 45 9.31 -20.20 -32.02
CA VAL A 45 9.50 -21.65 -31.80
C VAL A 45 10.75 -21.95 -30.97
N ASP A 46 11.82 -21.18 -31.18
CA ASP A 46 13.09 -21.31 -30.44
C ASP A 46 12.89 -21.04 -28.95
N VAL A 47 12.07 -20.04 -28.61
CA VAL A 47 11.73 -19.68 -27.23
C VAL A 47 10.94 -20.80 -26.54
N LEU A 48 10.02 -21.44 -27.26
CA LEU A 48 9.27 -22.59 -26.74
C LEU A 48 10.17 -23.82 -26.55
N ARG A 49 11.10 -24.07 -27.48
CA ARG A 49 12.07 -25.18 -27.38
C ARG A 49 13.00 -24.99 -26.19
N GLN A 50 13.51 -23.78 -25.98
CA GLN A 50 14.32 -23.43 -24.80
C GLN A 50 13.51 -23.63 -23.51
N PHE A 51 12.26 -23.17 -23.46
CA PHE A 51 11.39 -23.41 -22.30
C PHE A 51 11.14 -24.90 -22.05
N ILE A 52 10.99 -25.75 -23.06
CA ILE A 52 10.76 -27.19 -22.85
C ILE A 52 12.02 -27.91 -22.34
N GLN A 53 13.20 -27.57 -22.88
CA GLN A 53 14.44 -28.33 -22.69
C GLN A 53 15.31 -27.84 -21.53
N GLU A 54 15.27 -26.54 -21.21
CA GLU A 54 16.18 -25.93 -20.24
C GLU A 54 15.59 -25.90 -18.82
N SER A 55 16.36 -26.41 -17.85
CA SER A 55 15.94 -26.53 -16.45
C SER A 55 15.97 -25.19 -15.68
N HIS A 56 16.69 -24.20 -16.19
CA HIS A 56 16.81 -22.88 -15.56
C HIS A 56 15.69 -21.91 -15.98
N LEU A 57 15.03 -22.17 -17.11
CA LEU A 57 13.88 -21.42 -17.58
C LEU A 57 12.59 -22.00 -17.00
N ARG A 58 12.05 -21.34 -15.98
CA ARG A 58 10.86 -21.83 -15.24
C ARG A 58 9.57 -21.11 -15.58
N VAL A 59 9.66 -19.90 -16.12
CA VAL A 59 8.53 -19.03 -16.41
C VAL A 59 8.60 -18.59 -17.87
N LEU A 60 7.53 -18.89 -18.60
CA LEU A 60 7.28 -18.37 -19.94
C LEU A 60 6.19 -17.31 -19.84
N ARG A 61 6.50 -16.07 -20.20
CA ARG A 61 5.55 -14.96 -20.24
C ARG A 61 5.05 -14.74 -21.66
N VAL A 62 3.73 -14.62 -21.78
CA VAL A 62 3.03 -14.46 -23.06
C VAL A 62 2.35 -13.10 -23.09
N LEU A 63 2.93 -12.17 -23.84
CA LEU A 63 2.51 -10.76 -23.96
C LEU A 63 1.71 -10.59 -25.25
N ARG A 64 0.52 -9.98 -25.19
CA ARG A 64 -0.21 -9.58 -26.40
C ARG A 64 0.31 -8.22 -26.91
N ARG A 65 0.56 -8.09 -28.22
CA ARG A 65 1.05 -6.83 -28.82
C ARG A 65 -0.08 -5.79 -28.89
N ASP A 66 0.26 -4.53 -28.69
CA ASP A 66 -0.69 -3.39 -28.72
C ASP A 66 -1.27 -3.09 -30.12
N SER A 67 -0.72 -3.67 -31.20
CA SER A 67 -1.01 -3.28 -32.59
C SER A 67 -1.90 -4.26 -33.40
N GLY A 68 -2.56 -5.23 -32.76
CA GLY A 68 -3.38 -6.24 -33.43
C GLY A 68 -3.13 -7.65 -32.90
N ASP A 69 -3.83 -8.63 -33.48
CA ASP A 69 -3.98 -10.03 -33.00
C ASP A 69 -2.68 -10.87 -33.09
N GLY A 70 -1.64 -10.43 -32.37
CA GLY A 70 -0.34 -11.08 -32.33
C GLY A 70 0.19 -11.24 -30.90
N VAL A 71 0.86 -12.36 -30.67
CA VAL A 71 1.46 -12.73 -29.38
C VAL A 71 2.98 -12.53 -29.44
N LYS A 72 3.59 -12.11 -28.33
CA LYS A 72 5.03 -12.06 -28.12
C LYS A 72 5.38 -12.94 -26.93
N LEU A 73 6.32 -13.85 -27.12
CA LEU A 73 6.85 -14.71 -26.07
C LEU A 73 8.08 -14.06 -25.44
N SER A 74 8.21 -14.17 -24.12
CA SER A 74 9.42 -13.75 -23.39
C SER A 74 9.73 -14.78 -22.31
N LEU A 75 11.02 -15.13 -22.20
CA LEU A 75 11.52 -16.08 -21.21
C LEU A 75 12.09 -15.32 -20.01
N GLU A 76 11.75 -15.73 -18.80
CA GLU A 76 12.45 -15.25 -17.60
C GLU A 76 13.53 -16.27 -17.20
N SER A 77 14.79 -15.92 -17.47
CA SER A 77 15.95 -16.59 -16.88
C SER A 77 16.16 -16.02 -15.49
N GLY A 78 15.93 -16.85 -14.48
CA GLY A 78 15.59 -16.46 -13.11
C GLY A 78 16.67 -15.76 -12.27
N GLU A 79 17.46 -14.82 -12.79
CA GLU A 79 18.33 -14.02 -11.89
C GLU A 79 18.81 -12.63 -12.32
N LYS A 80 18.59 -12.12 -13.56
CA LYS A 80 19.17 -10.79 -13.92
C LYS A 80 18.36 -9.78 -14.72
N ASP A 81 17.24 -10.14 -15.34
CA ASP A 81 16.42 -9.12 -16.01
C ASP A 81 15.26 -8.68 -15.12
N LYS A 82 15.46 -7.58 -14.39
CA LYS A 82 14.33 -6.84 -13.83
C LYS A 82 13.45 -6.38 -14.99
N PRO A 83 12.18 -6.81 -15.10
CA PRO A 83 11.31 -6.32 -16.16
C PRO A 83 11.18 -4.80 -16.00
N LYS A 84 11.54 -4.06 -17.06
CA LYS A 84 11.27 -2.63 -17.12
C LYS A 84 9.76 -2.48 -17.29
N ALA A 85 9.06 -2.14 -16.21
CA ALA A 85 7.63 -1.86 -16.17
C ALA A 85 7.30 -0.68 -17.09
N LYS A 86 7.18 -0.94 -18.39
CA LYS A 86 6.46 -0.06 -19.30
C LYS A 86 5.01 -0.50 -19.21
N ARG A 87 4.20 0.24 -18.45
CA ARG A 87 2.74 0.13 -18.30
C ARG A 87 2.10 -0.56 -19.52
N GLN A 88 1.98 -1.88 -19.45
CA GLN A 88 1.45 -2.67 -20.56
C GLN A 88 -0.05 -2.86 -20.32
N LYS A 89 -0.87 -2.34 -21.22
CA LYS A 89 -2.33 -2.22 -21.03
C LYS A 89 -3.11 -3.50 -21.35
N VAL A 90 -2.44 -4.61 -21.64
CA VAL A 90 -3.06 -5.81 -22.22
C VAL A 90 -2.87 -7.02 -21.29
N PRO A 91 -3.92 -7.85 -21.05
CA PRO A 91 -3.79 -9.04 -20.21
C PRO A 91 -2.70 -9.96 -20.75
N THR A 92 -1.81 -10.37 -19.85
CA THR A 92 -0.63 -11.18 -20.11
C THR A 92 -0.79 -12.49 -19.34
N PHE A 93 -0.40 -13.65 -19.86
CA PHE A 93 -0.42 -14.88 -19.06
C PHE A 93 0.98 -15.49 -18.94
N CYS A 94 1.20 -16.16 -17.82
CA CYS A 94 2.43 -16.88 -17.52
C CYS A 94 2.16 -18.37 -17.47
N LEU A 95 3.07 -19.14 -18.06
CA LEU A 95 3.17 -20.58 -17.91
C LEU A 95 4.36 -20.88 -17.01
N ILE A 96 4.11 -21.50 -15.87
CA ILE A 96 5.11 -21.81 -14.85
C ILE A 96 5.26 -23.33 -14.76
N LYS A 97 6.48 -23.85 -14.83
CA LYS A 97 6.74 -25.28 -14.58
C LYS A 97 6.47 -25.64 -13.11
N THR A 98 5.74 -26.73 -12.87
CA THR A 98 5.45 -27.16 -11.49
C THR A 98 6.71 -27.70 -10.79
N LEU A 99 6.70 -27.73 -9.46
CA LEU A 99 7.84 -28.21 -8.66
C LEU A 99 8.25 -29.65 -8.97
N LYS A 100 7.32 -30.47 -9.49
CA LYS A 100 7.55 -31.88 -9.86
C LYS A 100 8.21 -32.03 -11.25
N THR A 101 8.15 -31.02 -12.10
CA THR A 101 8.67 -31.03 -13.49
C THR A 101 9.75 -29.97 -13.72
N ARG A 102 10.51 -29.67 -12.65
CA ARG A 102 11.54 -28.62 -12.60
C ARG A 102 12.63 -28.76 -13.67
N GLU A 103 12.91 -29.96 -14.15
CA GLU A 103 14.04 -30.22 -15.05
C GLU A 103 13.65 -30.23 -16.53
N LYS A 104 12.58 -30.95 -16.92
CA LYS A 104 12.07 -31.03 -18.31
C LYS A 104 10.58 -31.36 -18.33
N LEU A 105 9.86 -30.86 -19.34
CA LEU A 105 8.50 -31.32 -19.63
C LEU A 105 8.58 -32.72 -20.28
N THR A 106 7.83 -33.67 -19.74
CA THR A 106 7.86 -35.08 -20.17
C THR A 106 6.67 -35.39 -21.07
N GLN A 107 6.87 -36.21 -22.11
CA GLN A 107 5.84 -36.53 -23.10
C GLN A 107 4.73 -37.46 -22.57
N GLY A 108 4.96 -38.15 -21.45
CA GLY A 108 4.02 -39.14 -20.89
C GLY A 108 2.99 -38.61 -19.89
N ALA A 109 3.19 -37.42 -19.33
CA ALA A 109 2.30 -36.83 -18.33
C ALA A 109 1.46 -35.69 -18.95
N PRO A 110 0.21 -35.49 -18.52
CA PRO A 110 -0.64 -34.44 -19.10
C PRO A 110 -0.09 -33.05 -18.73
N LEU A 111 -0.12 -32.10 -19.67
CA LEU A 111 0.47 -30.76 -19.50
C LEU A 111 -0.07 -30.00 -18.29
N ASN A 112 -1.33 -30.22 -17.92
CA ASN A 112 -1.97 -29.63 -16.73
C ASN A 112 -1.30 -30.05 -15.39
N SER A 113 -0.61 -31.19 -15.36
CA SER A 113 0.16 -31.65 -14.19
C SER A 113 1.57 -31.06 -14.14
N GLN A 114 2.05 -30.56 -15.28
CA GLN A 114 3.42 -30.09 -15.48
C GLN A 114 3.53 -28.57 -15.55
N LEU A 115 2.43 -27.88 -15.88
CA LEU A 115 2.35 -26.44 -16.06
C LEU A 115 1.25 -25.83 -15.21
N GLN A 116 1.57 -24.71 -14.58
CA GLN A 116 0.63 -23.83 -13.91
C GLN A 116 0.41 -22.58 -14.78
N LEU A 117 -0.85 -22.31 -15.10
CA LEU A 117 -1.26 -21.11 -15.82
C LEU A 117 -1.60 -20.01 -14.82
N VAL A 118 -0.98 -18.84 -14.96
CA VAL A 118 -1.28 -17.65 -14.15
C VAL A 118 -1.59 -16.49 -15.08
N THR A 119 -2.82 -16.00 -15.05
CA THR A 119 -3.25 -14.84 -15.85
C THR A 119 -2.88 -13.56 -15.14
N LEU A 120 -1.79 -12.91 -15.55
CA LEU A 120 -1.43 -11.59 -15.05
C LEU A 120 -2.36 -10.55 -15.67
N GLY A 121 -3.18 -9.91 -14.84
CA GLY A 121 -3.95 -8.73 -15.22
C GLY A 121 -3.04 -7.55 -15.59
N THR A 122 -3.60 -6.33 -15.59
CA THR A 122 -2.77 -5.12 -15.64
C THR A 122 -1.76 -5.16 -14.49
N GLU A 123 -0.54 -4.66 -14.73
CA GLU A 123 0.60 -4.64 -13.79
C GLU A 123 0.35 -3.74 -12.55
N ASP A 124 -0.89 -3.66 -12.08
CA ASP A 124 -1.31 -2.91 -10.91
C ASP A 124 -1.23 -3.80 -9.66
N ILE A 125 -0.83 -3.19 -8.54
CA ILE A 125 -0.80 -3.83 -7.22
C ILE A 125 -2.14 -4.50 -6.86
N GLY A 126 -3.26 -3.96 -7.35
CA GLY A 126 -4.60 -4.51 -7.11
C GLY A 126 -4.77 -5.93 -7.64
N THR A 127 -4.15 -6.27 -8.77
CA THR A 127 -4.15 -7.64 -9.31
C THR A 127 -3.46 -8.60 -8.35
N LEU A 128 -2.35 -8.17 -7.73
CA LEU A 128 -1.64 -8.97 -6.74
C LEU A 128 -2.45 -9.15 -5.46
N VAL A 129 -3.15 -8.11 -4.99
CA VAL A 129 -4.08 -8.20 -3.86
C VAL A 129 -5.14 -9.28 -4.13
N THR A 130 -5.76 -9.27 -5.31
CA THR A 130 -6.75 -10.26 -5.72
C THR A 130 -6.18 -11.69 -5.70
N PHE A 131 -4.95 -11.89 -6.19
CA PHE A 131 -4.28 -13.20 -6.13
C PHE A 131 -4.06 -13.69 -4.70
N VAL A 132 -3.60 -12.82 -3.80
CA VAL A 132 -3.39 -13.17 -2.40
C VAL A 132 -4.71 -13.54 -1.72
N GLN A 133 -5.74 -12.72 -1.92
CA GLN A 133 -7.06 -12.88 -1.27
C GLN A 133 -7.85 -14.08 -1.79
N HIS A 134 -7.83 -14.33 -3.09
CA HIS A 134 -8.75 -15.27 -3.72
C HIS A 134 -8.07 -16.51 -4.32
N SER A 135 -6.73 -16.55 -4.38
CA SER A 135 -6.00 -17.76 -4.80
C SER A 135 -5.17 -18.33 -3.66
N PHE A 136 -4.23 -17.57 -3.10
CA PHE A 136 -3.29 -18.11 -2.12
C PHE A 136 -3.93 -18.38 -0.76
N ALA A 137 -4.71 -17.46 -0.21
CA ALA A 137 -5.33 -17.63 1.10
C ALA A 137 -6.31 -18.82 1.16
N PRO A 138 -7.22 -19.02 0.18
CA PRO A 138 -8.10 -20.20 0.16
C PRO A 138 -7.34 -21.51 -0.05
N LEU A 139 -6.29 -21.53 -0.89
CA LEU A 139 -5.47 -22.72 -1.08
C LEU A 139 -4.77 -23.15 0.22
N LEU A 140 -4.27 -22.18 1.00
CA LEU A 140 -3.67 -22.46 2.29
C LEU A 140 -4.68 -23.07 3.28
N GLN A 141 -5.91 -22.54 3.31
CA GLN A 141 -7.00 -23.09 4.14
C GLN A 141 -7.43 -24.49 3.68
N ALA A 142 -7.47 -24.76 2.39
CA ALA A 142 -7.83 -26.08 1.86
C ALA A 142 -6.79 -27.17 2.20
N GLN A 143 -5.52 -26.81 2.38
CA GLN A 143 -4.50 -27.75 2.86
C GLN A 143 -4.69 -28.15 4.32
N GLU A 144 -5.29 -27.27 5.14
CA GLU A 144 -5.61 -27.55 6.55
C GLU A 144 -6.86 -28.45 6.67
N GLY A 145 -7.85 -28.31 5.77
CA GLY A 145 -9.09 -29.10 5.79
C GLY A 145 -8.98 -30.56 5.32
N HIS A 146 -7.79 -31.03 4.93
CA HIS A 146 -7.53 -32.42 4.54
C HIS A 146 -6.96 -33.29 5.68
N GLU A 147 -6.99 -32.81 6.93
CA GLU A 147 -6.34 -33.41 8.09
C GLU A 147 -7.27 -34.18 9.05
N ASP A 148 -8.17 -35.05 8.57
CA ASP A 148 -9.01 -35.86 9.47
C ASP A 148 -8.53 -37.31 9.73
N ASP A 149 -7.39 -37.80 9.23
CA ASP A 149 -7.04 -39.22 9.51
C ASP A 149 -5.57 -39.69 9.57
N THR A 150 -4.54 -38.83 9.53
CA THR A 150 -3.16 -39.35 9.71
C THR A 150 -2.24 -38.42 10.49
N GLY A 151 -1.77 -38.91 11.63
CA GLY A 151 -1.09 -38.14 12.66
C GLY A 151 0.25 -37.49 12.29
N MET A 152 0.45 -36.34 12.91
CA MET A 152 1.69 -35.72 13.37
C MET A 152 2.83 -35.56 12.34
N SER A 153 3.00 -34.33 11.81
CA SER A 153 4.28 -33.90 11.25
C SER A 153 4.69 -32.50 11.75
N SER A 154 5.99 -32.31 11.95
CA SER A 154 6.62 -31.04 12.36
C SER A 154 6.35 -29.86 11.40
N GLN A 155 5.78 -30.09 10.20
CA GLN A 155 5.37 -29.03 9.28
C GLN A 155 4.13 -28.27 9.78
N ASN A 156 3.26 -28.91 10.56
CA ASN A 156 1.98 -28.33 11.00
C ASN A 156 2.16 -27.16 11.98
N LYS A 157 3.25 -27.13 12.77
CA LYS A 157 3.55 -25.99 13.64
C LYS A 157 3.95 -24.72 12.88
N ARG A 158 4.33 -24.83 11.60
CA ARG A 158 4.71 -23.68 10.76
C ARG A 158 3.56 -23.13 9.94
N MET A 159 2.45 -23.87 9.79
CA MET A 159 1.28 -23.43 9.02
C MET A 159 0.64 -22.15 9.59
N PRO A 160 0.43 -22.02 10.91
CA PRO A 160 -0.08 -20.79 11.50
C PRO A 160 0.84 -19.58 11.25
N LEU A 161 2.16 -19.81 11.24
CA LEU A 161 3.14 -18.76 10.94
C LEU A 161 3.07 -18.33 9.47
N ILE A 162 2.92 -19.27 8.54
CA ILE A 162 2.76 -18.97 7.11
C ILE A 162 1.45 -18.20 6.88
N ARG A 163 0.35 -18.63 7.51
CA ARG A 163 -0.94 -17.93 7.45
C ARG A 163 -0.84 -16.52 7.98
N LYS A 164 -0.17 -16.33 9.11
CA LYS A 164 0.13 -15.01 9.65
C LYS A 164 0.86 -14.18 8.60
N ARG A 165 2.02 -14.62 8.10
CA ARG A 165 2.82 -13.89 7.09
C ARG A 165 2.05 -13.56 5.82
N LEU A 166 1.21 -14.48 5.34
CA LEU A 166 0.35 -14.23 4.19
C LEU A 166 -0.67 -13.13 4.47
N LYS A 167 -1.24 -13.10 5.68
CA LYS A 167 -2.16 -12.03 6.10
C LYS A 167 -1.44 -10.70 6.30
N GLU A 168 -0.23 -10.69 6.86
CA GLU A 168 0.61 -9.48 6.95
C GLU A 168 0.88 -8.90 5.55
N LEU A 169 1.18 -9.78 4.58
CA LEU A 169 1.38 -9.37 3.19
C LEU A 169 0.10 -8.82 2.56
N GLU A 170 -1.04 -9.51 2.71
CA GLU A 170 -2.33 -9.06 2.20
C GLU A 170 -2.67 -7.65 2.71
N VAL A 171 -2.53 -7.44 4.02
CA VAL A 171 -2.76 -6.16 4.68
C VAL A 171 -1.83 -5.09 4.11
N ALA A 172 -0.53 -5.38 3.98
CA ALA A 172 0.44 -4.43 3.42
C ALA A 172 0.13 -4.05 1.96
N MET A 173 -0.35 -4.99 1.14
CA MET A 173 -0.68 -4.71 -0.26
C MET A 173 -1.96 -3.88 -0.41
N VAL A 174 -2.99 -4.18 0.39
CA VAL A 174 -4.23 -3.38 0.45
C VAL A 174 -3.92 -1.96 0.94
N GLN A 175 -3.05 -1.83 1.94
CA GLN A 175 -2.57 -0.54 2.44
C GLN A 175 -1.91 0.28 1.33
N PHE A 176 -1.04 -0.34 0.53
CA PHE A 176 -0.37 0.35 -0.57
C PHE A 176 -1.37 0.80 -1.65
N GLN A 177 -2.35 -0.04 -2.01
CA GLN A 177 -3.36 0.30 -3.01
C GLN A 177 -4.24 1.47 -2.57
N ASN A 178 -4.56 1.55 -1.28
CA ASN A 178 -5.46 2.55 -0.71
C ASN A 178 -4.74 3.80 -0.20
N ASN A 179 -3.43 3.92 -0.39
CA ASN A 179 -2.67 5.03 0.13
C ASN A 179 -2.97 6.30 -0.68
N VAL A 180 -3.34 7.38 0.01
CA VAL A 180 -3.53 8.69 -0.63
C VAL A 180 -2.17 9.20 -1.07
N GLU A 181 -1.98 9.36 -2.39
CA GLU A 181 -0.73 9.87 -2.94
C GLU A 181 -0.58 11.35 -2.55
N ILE A 182 0.41 11.65 -1.71
CA ILE A 182 0.72 13.02 -1.34
C ILE A 182 1.48 13.67 -2.51
N PRO A 183 1.02 14.83 -3.02
CA PRO A 183 1.69 15.49 -4.12
C PRO A 183 3.14 15.82 -3.79
N ASP A 184 4.06 15.46 -4.67
CA ASP A 184 5.46 15.86 -4.56
C ASP A 184 5.63 17.36 -4.87
N VAL A 185 6.31 18.08 -3.98
CA VAL A 185 6.65 19.49 -4.19
C VAL A 185 7.82 19.59 -5.18
N ASP A 186 7.56 20.01 -6.41
CA ASP A 186 8.58 20.29 -7.42
C ASP A 186 8.92 21.79 -7.47
N LEU A 187 10.10 22.15 -6.97
CA LEU A 187 10.60 23.53 -7.00
C LEU A 187 11.42 23.73 -8.27
N LYS A 188 10.77 24.24 -9.32
CA LYS A 188 11.45 24.57 -10.58
C LYS A 188 12.43 25.73 -10.37
N ILE A 189 13.71 25.45 -10.49
CA ILE A 189 14.81 26.41 -10.33
C ILE A 189 15.24 26.93 -11.72
N HIS A 190 15.66 28.19 -11.79
CA HIS A 190 16.16 28.78 -13.01
C HIS A 190 17.53 28.18 -13.40
N PRO A 191 17.78 27.81 -14.68
CA PRO A 191 19.02 27.15 -15.10
C PRO A 191 20.31 27.87 -14.67
N ASP A 192 20.36 29.19 -14.78
CA ASP A 192 21.54 29.97 -14.35
C ASP A 192 21.80 29.90 -12.84
N ILE A 193 20.75 29.81 -12.01
CA ILE A 193 20.89 29.63 -10.56
C ILE A 193 21.37 28.21 -10.25
N GLN A 194 20.92 27.23 -11.03
CA GLN A 194 21.36 25.85 -10.89
C GLN A 194 22.87 25.71 -11.18
N VAL A 195 23.37 26.34 -12.24
CA VAL A 195 24.82 26.38 -12.56
C VAL A 195 25.61 27.04 -11.43
N ALA A 196 25.10 28.14 -10.88
CA ALA A 196 25.75 28.83 -9.75
C ALA A 196 25.73 28.00 -8.46
N ALA A 197 24.64 27.31 -8.17
CA ALA A 197 24.53 26.43 -7.02
C ALA A 197 25.46 25.21 -7.12
N ASP A 198 25.63 24.66 -8.31
CA ASP A 198 26.58 23.58 -8.57
C ASP A 198 28.03 24.05 -8.39
N ALA A 199 28.36 25.26 -8.86
CA ALA A 199 29.66 25.89 -8.62
C ALA A 199 29.91 26.13 -7.12
N TRP A 200 28.89 26.57 -6.37
CA TRP A 200 28.95 26.79 -4.93
C TRP A 200 29.12 25.49 -4.13
N ARG A 201 28.41 24.42 -4.51
CA ARG A 201 28.60 23.08 -3.92
C ARG A 201 30.03 22.56 -4.11
N ASN A 202 30.61 22.82 -5.29
CA ASN A 202 31.95 22.36 -5.63
C ASN A 202 33.06 23.17 -4.92
N SER A 203 32.79 24.42 -4.53
CA SER A 203 33.78 25.29 -3.87
C SER A 203 33.99 24.98 -2.38
N LYS A 204 33.17 24.11 -1.76
CA LYS A 204 33.18 23.76 -0.32
C LYS A 204 33.19 24.98 0.63
N GLN A 205 32.75 26.15 0.17
CA GLN A 205 32.64 27.33 1.03
C GLN A 205 31.44 27.19 1.97
N THR A 206 31.70 27.02 3.27
CA THR A 206 30.70 27.17 4.33
C THR A 206 30.69 28.61 4.81
N GLY A 207 29.69 29.40 4.37
CA GLY A 207 29.54 30.81 4.73
C GLY A 207 28.32 31.46 4.05
N SER A 208 28.08 32.74 4.38
CA SER A 208 27.03 33.56 3.72
C SER A 208 27.26 33.57 2.20
N ILE A 209 26.21 33.31 1.43
CA ILE A 209 26.25 33.34 -0.03
C ILE A 209 26.60 34.76 -0.47
N ASP A 210 27.80 34.92 -1.03
CA ASP A 210 28.21 36.14 -1.70
C ASP A 210 27.73 36.08 -3.15
N VAL A 211 26.63 36.78 -3.42
CA VAL A 211 25.97 36.82 -4.74
C VAL A 211 26.87 37.52 -5.78
N ASP A 212 27.73 38.42 -5.34
CA ASP A 212 28.68 39.14 -6.23
C ASP A 212 29.82 38.21 -6.66
N ALA A 213 30.28 37.32 -5.77
CA ALA A 213 31.28 36.29 -6.08
C ALA A 213 30.77 35.20 -7.04
N LEU A 214 29.45 35.06 -7.20
CA LEU A 214 28.80 34.10 -8.10
C LEU A 214 28.60 34.64 -9.53
N GLY A 215 29.03 35.88 -9.82
CA GLY A 215 28.97 36.45 -11.16
C GLY A 215 27.59 36.98 -11.57
N PHE A 216 26.69 37.23 -10.61
CA PHE A 216 25.35 37.77 -10.90
C PHE A 216 25.30 39.30 -10.98
N THR A 217 26.41 40.03 -10.83
CA THR A 217 26.48 41.50 -10.87
C THR A 217 25.83 42.12 -12.12
N ASP A 218 26.07 41.55 -13.30
CA ASP A 218 25.45 42.04 -14.56
C ASP A 218 23.96 41.64 -14.67
N ARG A 219 23.60 40.49 -14.09
CA ARG A 219 22.24 39.91 -14.12
C ARG A 219 21.32 40.51 -13.07
N LEU A 220 21.86 41.13 -12.02
CA LEU A 220 21.12 41.89 -11.00
C LEU A 220 20.47 43.16 -11.58
N ASN A 221 20.98 43.67 -12.71
CA ASN A 221 20.39 44.81 -13.42
C ASN A 221 19.35 44.38 -14.48
N ASP A 222 19.26 43.08 -14.79
CA ASP A 222 18.29 42.55 -15.75
C ASP A 222 16.91 42.39 -15.11
N THR A 223 16.03 43.34 -15.41
CA THR A 223 14.65 43.32 -14.93
C THR A 223 13.83 42.13 -15.43
N GLY A 224 14.16 41.56 -16.60
CA GLY A 224 13.50 40.38 -17.15
C GLY A 224 13.79 39.14 -16.33
N PHE A 225 15.08 38.86 -16.12
CA PHE A 225 15.56 37.77 -15.27
C PHE A 225 14.98 37.83 -13.84
N LEU A 226 15.01 39.01 -13.21
CA LEU A 226 14.46 39.17 -11.86
C LEU A 226 12.94 38.93 -11.80
N ASN A 227 12.20 39.29 -12.86
CA ASN A 227 10.76 39.01 -12.94
C ASN A 227 10.47 37.51 -13.10
N GLU A 228 11.28 36.79 -13.88
CA GLU A 228 11.17 35.33 -14.03
C GLU A 228 11.43 34.60 -12.73
N ILE A 229 12.48 34.99 -12.00
CA ILE A 229 12.80 34.42 -10.68
C ILE A 229 11.66 34.70 -9.70
N GLN A 230 11.17 35.94 -9.63
CA GLN A 230 10.05 36.31 -8.76
C GLN A 230 8.79 35.49 -9.09
N ALA A 231 8.49 35.27 -10.38
CA ALA A 231 7.39 34.41 -10.79
C ALA A 231 7.62 32.94 -10.36
N GLY A 232 8.86 32.45 -10.40
CA GLY A 232 9.26 31.14 -9.88
C GLY A 232 8.99 31.01 -8.38
N VAL A 233 9.47 31.97 -7.58
CA VAL A 233 9.24 32.00 -6.12
C VAL A 233 7.74 32.03 -5.78
N ASN A 234 6.96 32.83 -6.50
CA ASN A 234 5.50 32.85 -6.31
C ASN A 234 4.82 31.52 -6.67
N ARG A 235 5.35 30.75 -7.63
CA ARG A 235 4.88 29.38 -7.90
C ARG A 235 5.28 28.42 -6.78
N TRP A 236 6.49 28.56 -6.23
CA TRP A 236 6.94 27.73 -5.10
C TRP A 236 6.01 27.86 -3.90
N ILE A 237 5.52 29.07 -3.59
CA ILE A 237 4.51 29.28 -2.53
C ILE A 237 3.28 28.38 -2.77
N LYS A 238 2.74 28.37 -3.99
CA LYS A 238 1.57 27.56 -4.35
C LYS A 238 1.86 26.06 -4.28
N GLU A 239 3.04 25.62 -4.75
CA GLU A 239 3.44 24.20 -4.70
C GLU A 239 3.60 23.72 -3.26
N ILE A 240 4.17 24.54 -2.37
CA ILE A 240 4.30 24.20 -0.94
C ILE A 240 2.91 24.21 -0.28
N GLN A 241 2.07 25.19 -0.61
CA GLN A 241 0.70 25.28 -0.10
C GLN A 241 -0.13 24.04 -0.40
N LYS A 242 0.04 23.40 -1.57
CA LYS A 242 -0.65 22.14 -1.90
C LYS A 242 -0.44 21.05 -0.85
N VAL A 243 0.73 21.00 -0.21
CA VAL A 243 1.04 20.00 0.81
C VAL A 243 0.72 20.52 2.21
N THR A 244 0.95 21.80 2.50
CA THR A 244 0.70 22.36 3.84
C THR A 244 -0.78 22.49 4.17
N THR A 245 -1.65 22.64 3.17
CA THR A 245 -3.11 22.66 3.38
C THR A 245 -3.69 21.27 3.67
N LEU A 246 -2.98 20.18 3.33
CA LEU A 246 -3.45 18.81 3.54
C LEU A 246 -3.69 18.50 5.03
N VAL A 247 -3.05 19.25 5.93
CA VAL A 247 -3.28 19.17 7.39
C VAL A 247 -4.76 19.36 7.77
N HIS A 248 -5.57 19.98 6.89
CA HIS A 248 -6.99 20.24 7.09
C HIS A 248 -7.93 19.30 6.33
N GLU A 249 -7.41 18.33 5.57
CA GLU A 249 -8.22 17.34 4.84
C GLU A 249 -9.13 16.54 5.79
N PRO A 250 -10.29 16.07 5.31
CA PRO A 250 -11.24 15.31 6.12
C PRO A 250 -10.66 13.97 6.58
N VAL A 251 -11.35 13.35 7.54
CA VAL A 251 -10.95 12.06 8.13
C VAL A 251 -10.98 10.96 7.07
N ALA A 252 -9.96 10.10 7.05
CA ALA A 252 -9.89 8.98 6.12
C ALA A 252 -11.00 7.95 6.34
N THR A 253 -11.22 7.05 5.37
CA THR A 253 -12.26 6.01 5.43
C THR A 253 -11.83 4.76 6.19
N SER A 254 -10.56 4.65 6.58
CA SER A 254 -10.00 3.58 7.40
C SER A 254 -8.95 4.13 8.37
N ALA A 255 -8.84 3.53 9.55
CA ALA A 255 -7.85 3.91 10.56
C ALA A 255 -6.42 3.78 10.00
N THR A 256 -6.21 2.80 9.12
CA THR A 256 -4.90 2.57 8.51
C THR A 256 -4.52 3.65 7.50
N GLN A 257 -5.49 4.10 6.69
CA GLN A 257 -5.27 5.21 5.78
C GLN A 257 -4.97 6.50 6.54
N GLU A 258 -5.66 6.73 7.65
CA GLU A 258 -5.43 7.89 8.53
C GLU A 258 -3.99 7.89 9.08
N VAL A 259 -3.51 6.76 9.63
CA VAL A 259 -2.14 6.63 10.14
C VAL A 259 -1.10 6.84 9.04
N ASN A 260 -1.30 6.21 7.87
CA ASN A 260 -0.38 6.34 6.75
C ASN A 260 -0.34 7.75 6.21
N PHE A 261 -1.50 8.40 6.06
CA PHE A 261 -1.61 9.78 5.61
C PHE A 261 -0.74 10.73 6.45
N TRP A 262 -0.82 10.65 7.78
CA TRP A 262 0.01 11.49 8.65
C TRP A 262 1.50 11.16 8.54
N CYS A 263 1.85 9.88 8.42
CA CYS A 263 3.24 9.45 8.25
C CYS A 263 3.83 9.93 6.92
N ASP A 264 3.08 9.80 5.82
CA ASP A 264 3.44 10.27 4.50
C ASP A 264 3.53 11.80 4.47
N LEU A 265 2.57 12.50 5.10
CA LEU A 265 2.56 13.96 5.14
C LEU A 265 3.76 14.49 5.91
N HIS A 266 4.12 13.85 7.01
CA HIS A 266 5.34 14.15 7.75
C HIS A 266 6.60 13.98 6.89
N ARG A 267 6.70 12.87 6.15
CA ARG A 267 7.81 12.64 5.22
C ARG A 267 7.88 13.70 4.12
N ALA A 268 6.76 14.01 3.49
CA ALA A 268 6.66 14.99 2.41
C ALA A 268 7.02 16.41 2.88
N LEU A 269 6.55 16.82 4.06
CA LEU A 269 6.88 18.12 4.64
C LEU A 269 8.36 18.22 5.04
N LEU A 270 8.97 17.17 5.59
CA LEU A 270 10.42 17.13 5.88
C LEU A 270 11.27 17.16 4.60
N ALA A 271 10.84 16.44 3.55
CA ALA A 271 11.48 16.50 2.25
C ALA A 271 11.40 17.91 1.66
N THR A 272 10.23 18.57 1.78
CA THR A 272 10.03 19.96 1.36
C THR A 272 10.90 20.93 2.15
N GLN A 273 11.02 20.74 3.48
CA GLN A 273 11.94 21.52 4.32
C GLN A 273 13.39 21.40 3.83
N THR A 274 13.83 20.19 3.53
CA THR A 274 15.18 19.93 3.00
C THR A 274 15.40 20.62 1.65
N LYS A 275 14.39 20.61 0.77
CA LYS A 275 14.41 21.34 -0.51
C LYS A 275 14.47 22.86 -0.31
N LEU A 276 13.79 23.41 0.70
CA LEU A 276 13.84 24.85 1.00
C LEU A 276 15.17 25.31 1.60
N THR A 277 15.87 24.43 2.31
CA THR A 277 17.24 24.69 2.81
C THR A 277 18.32 24.37 1.75
N SER A 278 17.94 24.16 0.50
CA SER A 278 18.90 23.91 -0.58
C SER A 278 19.60 25.20 -1.02
N ALA A 279 20.84 25.08 -1.45
CA ALA A 279 21.66 26.20 -1.91
C ALA A 279 20.96 26.97 -3.05
N GLU A 280 20.25 26.28 -3.94
CA GLU A 280 19.51 26.89 -5.05
C GLU A 280 18.45 27.88 -4.56
N VAL A 281 17.67 27.49 -3.55
CA VAL A 281 16.62 28.33 -2.96
C VAL A 281 17.25 29.49 -2.19
N GLU A 282 18.30 29.23 -1.40
CA GLU A 282 19.00 30.28 -0.65
C GLU A 282 19.63 31.33 -1.57
N ILE A 283 20.31 30.91 -2.64
CA ILE A 283 20.89 31.81 -3.66
C ILE A 283 19.78 32.64 -4.32
N THR A 284 18.67 32.00 -4.69
CA THR A 284 17.52 32.68 -5.29
C THR A 284 16.98 33.80 -4.40
N LEU A 285 16.80 33.51 -3.10
CA LEU A 285 16.30 34.49 -2.13
C LEU A 285 17.34 35.59 -1.85
N ALA A 286 18.63 35.26 -1.86
CA ALA A 286 19.71 36.23 -1.70
C ALA A 286 19.77 37.23 -2.87
N ILE A 287 19.67 36.74 -4.11
CA ILE A 287 19.60 37.57 -5.33
C ILE A 287 18.42 38.56 -5.25
N LEU A 288 17.23 38.07 -4.89
CA LEU A 288 16.05 38.94 -4.76
C LEU A 288 16.19 40.00 -3.67
N LYS A 289 16.85 39.68 -2.54
CA LYS A 289 17.14 40.65 -1.48
C LYS A 289 18.12 41.73 -1.94
N GLN A 290 19.19 41.34 -2.64
CA GLN A 290 20.19 42.29 -3.14
C GLN A 290 19.62 43.19 -4.25
N ALA A 291 18.74 42.65 -5.09
CA ALA A 291 17.98 43.40 -6.09
C ALA A 291 16.85 44.28 -5.52
N LYS A 292 16.79 44.46 -4.19
CA LYS A 292 15.78 45.27 -3.47
C LYS A 292 14.33 44.81 -3.62
N ARG A 293 14.09 43.54 -4.00
CA ARG A 293 12.75 42.94 -4.13
C ARG A 293 12.31 42.27 -2.82
N TYR A 294 12.39 43.00 -1.72
CA TYR A 294 12.14 42.47 -0.36
C TYR A 294 10.74 41.89 -0.19
N LEU A 295 9.72 42.50 -0.80
CA LEU A 295 8.33 42.06 -0.67
C LEU A 295 8.17 40.59 -1.06
N VAL A 296 8.80 40.14 -2.14
CA VAL A 296 8.73 38.75 -2.62
C VAL A 296 9.30 37.78 -1.58
N THR A 297 10.41 38.14 -0.95
CA THR A 297 11.07 37.29 0.05
C THR A 297 10.30 37.27 1.37
N VAL A 298 9.65 38.38 1.74
CA VAL A 298 8.78 38.47 2.91
C VAL A 298 7.50 37.66 2.69
N THR A 299 6.85 37.80 1.53
CA THR A 299 5.67 37.00 1.18
C THR A 299 6.01 35.52 1.10
N PHE A 300 7.17 35.16 0.55
CA PHE A 300 7.61 33.76 0.53
C PHE A 300 7.73 33.18 1.94
N ALA A 301 8.43 33.87 2.85
CA ALA A 301 8.64 33.42 4.22
C ALA A 301 7.34 33.34 5.04
N ALA A 302 6.37 34.23 4.77
CA ALA A 302 5.09 34.28 5.48
C ALA A 302 4.06 33.30 4.91
N ASP A 303 3.94 33.21 3.59
CA ASP A 303 2.76 32.62 2.94
C ASP A 303 2.90 31.13 2.62
N HIS A 304 4.11 30.56 2.62
CA HIS A 304 4.28 29.13 2.29
C HIS A 304 3.73 28.18 3.39
N GLY A 305 3.55 28.66 4.62
CA GLY A 305 2.88 27.91 5.71
C GLY A 305 3.63 26.68 6.27
N LEU A 306 4.77 26.28 5.69
CA LEU A 306 5.52 25.07 6.06
C LEU A 306 5.80 24.93 7.56
N GLY A 307 6.24 26.01 8.23
CA GLY A 307 6.58 25.94 9.65
C GLY A 307 5.38 25.60 10.55
N GLY A 308 4.21 26.16 10.25
CA GLY A 308 2.97 25.84 10.94
C GLY A 308 2.54 24.39 10.70
N ALA A 309 2.54 23.97 9.43
CA ALA A 309 2.20 22.59 9.06
C ALA A 309 3.13 21.56 9.71
N LEU A 310 4.45 21.79 9.71
CA LEU A 310 5.41 20.92 10.39
C LEU A 310 5.17 20.84 11.89
N LYS A 311 4.86 21.95 12.55
CA LYS A 311 4.53 21.96 13.98
C LYS A 311 3.29 21.13 14.28
N THR A 312 2.23 21.31 13.49
CA THR A 312 1.00 20.53 13.62
C THR A 312 1.27 19.05 13.40
N VAL A 313 1.93 18.68 12.29
CA VAL A 313 2.22 17.28 11.97
C VAL A 313 3.14 16.66 13.00
N ALA A 314 4.18 17.36 13.48
CA ALA A 314 5.05 16.86 14.54
C ALA A 314 4.28 16.58 15.84
N SER A 315 3.30 17.42 16.20
CA SER A 315 2.40 17.16 17.32
C SER A 315 1.54 15.92 17.09
N VAL A 316 0.95 15.75 15.90
CA VAL A 316 0.16 14.57 15.54
C VAL A 316 1.01 13.29 15.52
N MET A 317 2.27 13.37 15.10
CA MET A 317 3.19 12.23 15.06
C MET A 317 3.50 11.67 16.46
N ASN A 318 3.33 12.44 17.55
CA ASN A 318 3.42 11.89 18.91
C ASN A 318 2.38 10.78 19.18
N LEU A 319 1.26 10.82 18.46
CA LEU A 319 0.20 9.80 18.47
C LEU A 319 0.40 8.77 17.36
N MET A 320 0.62 9.22 16.11
CA MET A 320 0.62 8.36 14.93
C MET A 320 1.90 7.53 14.76
N LYS A 321 3.01 7.94 15.40
CA LYS A 321 4.25 7.18 15.33
C LYS A 321 4.09 5.82 16.01
N ASP A 322 4.52 4.78 15.30
CA ASP A 322 4.47 3.37 15.72
C ASP A 322 3.05 2.83 15.92
N PHE A 323 2.01 3.50 15.40
CA PHE A 323 0.60 3.09 15.60
C PHE A 323 0.35 1.68 15.04
N SER A 324 -0.04 0.75 15.91
CA SER A 324 0.01 -0.70 15.71
C SER A 324 -1.35 -1.31 15.37
N LEU A 325 -1.95 -0.88 14.25
CA LEU A 325 -3.18 -1.51 13.73
C LEU A 325 -2.97 -2.94 13.26
N HIS A 326 -1.74 -3.26 12.86
CA HIS A 326 -1.37 -4.58 12.35
C HIS A 326 -1.68 -5.70 13.37
N ALA A 327 -1.60 -5.43 14.67
CA ALA A 327 -1.93 -6.41 15.69
C ALA A 327 -3.39 -6.87 15.63
N ILE A 328 -4.31 -5.99 15.22
CA ILE A 328 -5.73 -6.31 15.01
C ILE A 328 -5.90 -6.95 13.62
N LEU A 329 -5.42 -6.30 12.56
CA LEU A 329 -5.68 -6.73 11.17
C LEU A 329 -5.04 -8.08 10.79
N SER A 330 -3.97 -8.49 11.49
CA SER A 330 -3.30 -9.78 11.26
C SER A 330 -3.70 -10.88 12.25
N ALA A 331 -4.59 -10.58 13.20
CA ALA A 331 -4.98 -11.51 14.25
C ALA A 331 -5.70 -12.73 13.68
N THR A 332 -5.25 -13.93 14.01
CA THR A 332 -5.88 -15.18 13.52
C THR A 332 -6.88 -15.77 14.51
N ASP A 333 -6.90 -15.28 15.76
CA ASP A 333 -7.76 -15.73 16.85
C ASP A 333 -8.29 -14.53 17.65
N ILE A 334 -9.34 -14.76 18.44
CA ILE A 334 -9.99 -13.72 19.25
C ILE A 334 -9.05 -13.15 20.34
N PRO A 335 -8.28 -13.96 21.09
CA PRO A 335 -7.31 -13.44 22.06
C PRO A 335 -6.29 -12.47 21.47
N GLN A 336 -5.79 -12.72 20.25
CA GLN A 336 -4.90 -11.81 19.53
C GLN A 336 -5.57 -10.47 19.22
N ILE A 337 -6.86 -10.47 18.84
CA ILE A 337 -7.63 -9.23 18.66
C ILE A 337 -7.68 -8.46 19.97
N THR A 338 -7.96 -9.12 21.10
CA THR A 338 -7.99 -8.50 22.44
C THR A 338 -6.65 -7.87 22.83
N VAL A 339 -5.54 -8.54 22.54
CA VAL A 339 -4.18 -7.97 22.71
C VAL A 339 -3.98 -6.76 21.80
N GLY A 340 -4.42 -6.84 20.55
CA GLY A 340 -4.37 -5.73 19.59
C GLY A 340 -5.17 -4.50 20.05
N ILE A 341 -6.38 -4.69 20.59
CA ILE A 341 -7.20 -3.62 21.17
C ILE A 341 -6.44 -2.92 22.29
N ASN A 342 -5.83 -3.67 23.22
CA ASN A 342 -5.04 -3.07 24.31
C ASN A 342 -3.85 -2.25 23.79
N ALA A 343 -3.15 -2.75 22.77
CA ALA A 343 -2.03 -2.04 22.15
C ALA A 343 -2.48 -0.73 21.48
N VAL A 344 -3.58 -0.77 20.73
CA VAL A 344 -4.16 0.40 20.07
C VAL A 344 -4.61 1.44 21.10
N TYR A 345 -5.33 1.05 22.15
CA TYR A 345 -5.76 1.99 23.19
C TYR A 345 -4.59 2.56 24.02
N ALA A 346 -3.52 1.78 24.22
CA ALA A 346 -2.30 2.30 24.85
C ALA A 346 -1.67 3.42 24.01
N GLN A 347 -1.74 3.32 22.69
CA GLN A 347 -1.27 4.35 21.77
C GLN A 347 -2.23 5.54 21.68
N LEU A 348 -3.55 5.29 21.61
CA LEU A 348 -4.56 6.35 21.64
C LEU A 348 -4.42 7.25 22.87
N LYS A 349 -4.04 6.72 24.04
CA LYS A 349 -3.78 7.51 25.26
C LYS A 349 -2.65 8.54 25.09
N LYS A 350 -1.76 8.40 24.09
CA LYS A 350 -0.74 9.39 23.74
C LYS A 350 -1.32 10.65 23.09
N VAL A 351 -2.63 10.71 22.82
CA VAL A 351 -3.33 11.93 22.39
C VAL A 351 -3.10 13.12 23.33
N ARG A 352 -2.76 12.87 24.62
CA ARG A 352 -2.31 13.88 25.60
C ARG A 352 -1.09 14.68 25.13
N LEU A 353 -0.28 14.12 24.23
CA LEU A 353 0.95 14.70 23.69
C LEU A 353 0.73 15.29 22.28
N ALA A 354 -0.47 15.13 21.73
CA ALA A 354 -0.86 15.59 20.39
C ALA A 354 -1.93 16.68 20.52
N ASP A 355 -1.51 17.89 20.92
CA ASP A 355 -2.40 19.02 21.16
C ASP A 355 -3.04 19.60 19.90
N GLU A 356 -2.34 19.51 18.78
CA GLU A 356 -2.83 20.02 17.49
C GLU A 356 -3.77 19.02 16.79
N TYR A 357 -3.95 17.80 17.34
CA TYR A 357 -4.88 16.81 16.81
C TYR A 357 -6.28 17.00 17.40
N LYS A 358 -7.25 17.36 16.55
CA LYS A 358 -8.63 17.68 16.93
C LYS A 358 -9.30 16.51 17.65
N LEU A 359 -10.01 16.78 18.75
CA LEU A 359 -10.64 15.73 19.55
C LEU A 359 -11.77 15.03 18.79
N SER A 360 -12.51 15.75 17.95
CA SER A 360 -13.50 15.18 17.02
C SER A 360 -12.90 14.14 16.07
N ARG A 361 -11.71 14.41 15.52
CA ARG A 361 -10.98 13.49 14.62
C ARG A 361 -10.43 12.27 15.37
N VAL A 362 -10.05 12.43 16.64
CA VAL A 362 -9.68 11.32 17.52
C VAL A 362 -10.84 10.34 17.72
N LEU A 363 -12.05 10.84 17.98
CA LEU A 363 -13.22 9.98 18.13
C LEU A 363 -13.55 9.26 16.83
N SER A 364 -13.44 9.96 15.69
CA SER A 364 -13.62 9.35 14.37
C SER A 364 -12.61 8.21 14.13
N LEU A 365 -11.36 8.38 14.55
CA LEU A 365 -10.36 7.30 14.48
C LEU A 365 -10.76 6.08 15.32
N VAL A 366 -11.38 6.27 16.49
CA VAL A 366 -11.89 5.16 17.32
C VAL A 366 -13.04 4.43 16.62
N GLU A 367 -13.94 5.16 15.95
CA GLU A 367 -15.02 4.56 15.14
C GLU A 367 -14.42 3.69 14.03
N LEU A 368 -13.41 4.19 13.31
CA LEU A 368 -12.72 3.43 12.27
C LEU A 368 -12.02 2.17 12.81
N VAL A 369 -11.38 2.26 13.99
CA VAL A 369 -10.80 1.09 14.66
C VAL A 369 -11.88 0.07 15.04
N SER A 370 -13.06 0.55 15.46
CA SER A 370 -14.20 -0.33 15.75
C SER A 370 -14.68 -1.07 14.49
N THR A 371 -14.74 -0.40 13.35
CA THR A 371 -15.05 -1.04 12.05
C THR A 371 -14.00 -2.10 11.71
N ASP A 372 -12.70 -1.80 11.87
CA ASP A 372 -11.61 -2.75 11.61
C ASP A 372 -11.71 -3.99 12.54
N VAL A 373 -12.04 -3.80 13.82
CA VAL A 373 -12.29 -4.90 14.77
C VAL A 373 -13.50 -5.72 14.36
N SER A 374 -14.60 -5.09 13.93
CA SER A 374 -15.82 -5.78 13.48
C SER A 374 -15.55 -6.68 12.27
N VAL A 375 -14.82 -6.17 11.28
CA VAL A 375 -14.42 -6.92 10.09
C VAL A 375 -13.51 -8.10 10.46
N GLN A 376 -12.52 -7.87 11.33
CA GLN A 376 -11.60 -8.93 11.73
C GLN A 376 -12.29 -10.01 12.57
N LEU A 377 -13.11 -9.61 13.54
CA LEU A 377 -13.88 -10.53 14.39
C LEU A 377 -14.81 -11.40 13.53
N SER A 378 -15.51 -10.80 12.57
CA SER A 378 -16.34 -11.53 11.60
C SER A 378 -15.54 -12.51 10.76
N THR A 379 -14.31 -12.15 10.38
CA THR A 379 -13.42 -13.02 9.60
C THR A 379 -12.97 -14.23 10.41
N VAL A 380 -12.55 -14.02 11.66
CA VAL A 380 -12.13 -15.10 12.57
C VAL A 380 -13.31 -16.02 12.87
N LEU A 381 -14.48 -15.48 13.24
CA LEU A 381 -15.67 -16.27 13.56
C LEU A 381 -16.17 -17.09 12.36
N ARG A 382 -16.08 -16.54 11.14
CA ARG A 382 -16.45 -17.27 9.91
C ARG A 382 -15.55 -18.47 9.65
N THR A 383 -14.28 -18.41 10.03
CA THR A 383 -13.35 -19.56 9.84
C THR A 383 -13.61 -20.72 10.79
N THR A 384 -14.27 -20.49 11.92
CA THR A 384 -14.47 -21.51 12.97
C THR A 384 -15.78 -22.29 12.83
N ASN A 385 -16.64 -21.96 11.85
CA ASN A 385 -17.93 -22.64 11.60
C ASN A 385 -18.68 -23.04 12.89
N LEU A 386 -19.08 -22.04 13.68
CA LEU A 386 -19.60 -22.20 15.06
C LEU A 386 -20.75 -23.21 15.23
N PHE A 387 -21.48 -23.55 14.16
CA PHE A 387 -22.57 -24.54 14.21
C PHE A 387 -22.11 -26.00 14.09
N GLN A 388 -20.86 -26.24 13.65
CA GLN A 388 -20.32 -27.58 13.41
C GLN A 388 -19.38 -28.05 14.53
N ILE A 389 -19.06 -27.19 15.50
CA ILE A 389 -18.15 -27.48 16.60
C ILE A 389 -18.89 -28.04 17.83
N ALA A 390 -18.16 -28.76 18.68
CA ALA A 390 -18.68 -29.24 19.96
C ALA A 390 -18.99 -28.07 20.91
N PHE A 391 -19.97 -28.25 21.81
CA PHE A 391 -20.40 -27.21 22.72
C PHE A 391 -19.26 -26.65 23.59
N ASP A 392 -18.36 -27.50 24.09
CA ASP A 392 -17.24 -27.04 24.92
C ASP A 392 -16.30 -26.06 24.18
N GLN A 393 -16.06 -26.29 22.88
CA GLN A 393 -15.27 -25.38 22.05
C GLN A 393 -16.03 -24.09 21.73
N PHE A 394 -17.35 -24.19 21.57
CA PHE A 394 -18.21 -23.02 21.41
C PHE A 394 -18.20 -22.14 22.67
N ASP A 395 -18.30 -22.74 23.86
CA ASP A 395 -18.31 -22.03 25.15
C ASP A 395 -16.97 -21.30 25.40
N GLU A 396 -15.85 -21.93 25.02
CA GLU A 396 -14.53 -21.30 25.07
C GLU A 396 -14.44 -20.07 24.12
N ILE A 397 -14.94 -20.20 22.89
CA ILE A 397 -14.97 -19.09 21.91
C ILE A 397 -15.90 -17.97 22.39
N ALA A 398 -17.07 -18.31 22.94
CA ALA A 398 -18.02 -17.34 23.48
C ALA A 398 -17.41 -16.57 24.66
N THR A 399 -16.67 -17.26 25.54
CA THR A 399 -15.93 -16.64 26.65
C THR A 399 -14.86 -15.67 26.12
N HIS A 400 -14.08 -16.07 25.11
CA HIS A 400 -13.09 -15.19 24.48
C HIS A 400 -13.71 -13.94 23.83
N CYS A 401 -14.87 -14.08 23.17
CA CYS A 401 -15.61 -12.93 22.63
C CYS A 401 -16.11 -12.01 23.75
N HIS A 402 -16.64 -12.58 24.83
CA HIS A 402 -17.10 -11.81 25.98
C HIS A 402 -15.95 -11.00 26.60
N ASP A 403 -14.79 -11.62 26.81
CA ASP A 403 -13.58 -10.97 27.32
C ASP A 403 -13.08 -9.86 26.39
N LEU A 404 -13.18 -10.06 25.08
CA LEU A 404 -12.87 -9.04 24.07
C LEU A 404 -13.76 -7.80 24.24
N PHE A 405 -15.08 -7.98 24.30
CA PHE A 405 -16.03 -6.87 24.46
C PHE A 405 -15.87 -6.17 25.81
N LEU A 406 -15.70 -6.91 26.90
CA LEU A 406 -15.39 -6.33 28.21
C LEU A 406 -14.10 -5.50 28.19
N THR A 407 -13.06 -6.01 27.53
CA THR A 407 -11.79 -5.29 27.37
C THR A 407 -11.99 -4.01 26.56
N TRP A 408 -12.74 -4.07 25.46
CA TRP A 408 -13.08 -2.90 24.66
C TRP A 408 -13.82 -1.86 25.50
N HIS A 409 -14.91 -2.23 26.17
CA HIS A 409 -15.72 -1.32 26.99
C HIS A 409 -14.90 -0.64 28.08
N ARG A 410 -14.04 -1.41 28.78
CA ARG A 410 -13.15 -0.87 29.81
C ARG A 410 -12.15 0.15 29.23
N GLN A 411 -11.49 -0.18 28.11
CA GLN A 411 -10.50 0.71 27.51
C GLN A 411 -11.16 1.95 26.89
N HIS A 412 -12.29 1.77 26.23
CA HIS A 412 -13.07 2.84 25.62
C HIS A 412 -13.59 3.83 26.66
N HIS A 413 -14.14 3.35 27.77
CA HIS A 413 -14.58 4.20 28.88
C HIS A 413 -13.40 5.00 29.48
N ALA A 414 -12.29 4.34 29.78
CA ALA A 414 -11.09 5.01 30.29
C ALA A 414 -10.53 6.06 29.31
N PHE A 415 -10.60 5.77 28.02
CA PHE A 415 -10.18 6.69 26.96
C PHE A 415 -11.12 7.89 26.83
N HIS A 416 -12.42 7.68 26.91
CA HIS A 416 -13.39 8.76 26.82
C HIS A 416 -13.30 9.74 28.00
N GLU A 417 -13.10 9.25 29.22
CA GLU A 417 -12.85 10.13 30.38
C GLU A 417 -11.56 10.95 30.18
N LEU A 418 -10.53 10.36 29.58
CA LEU A 418 -9.36 11.10 29.15
C LEU A 418 -9.70 12.20 28.11
N VAL A 419 -10.47 11.88 27.07
CA VAL A 419 -10.85 12.87 26.04
C VAL A 419 -11.66 14.02 26.65
N LYS A 420 -12.57 13.74 27.58
CA LYS A 420 -13.31 14.76 28.35
C LYS A 420 -12.38 15.66 29.15
N ASP A 421 -11.42 15.08 29.88
CA ASP A 421 -10.46 15.85 30.66
C ASP A 421 -9.57 16.73 29.76
N LEU A 422 -9.18 16.22 28.59
CA LEU A 422 -8.45 16.99 27.58
C LEU A 422 -9.29 18.12 27.00
N SER A 423 -10.58 17.89 26.70
CA SER A 423 -11.49 18.95 26.21
C SER A 423 -11.63 20.08 27.23
N LYS A 424 -11.77 19.75 28.52
CA LYS A 424 -11.80 20.74 29.61
C LYS A 424 -10.49 21.53 29.71
N ARG A 425 -9.34 20.86 29.62
CA ARG A 425 -8.00 21.48 29.72
C ARG A 425 -7.66 22.35 28.52
N ARG A 426 -8.04 21.92 27.31
CA ARG A 426 -7.75 22.63 26.05
C ARG A 426 -8.67 23.83 25.82
N GLY A 427 -9.74 24.00 26.62
CA GLY A 427 -10.67 25.12 26.48
C GLY A 427 -11.31 25.19 25.10
N THR A 428 -11.68 24.03 24.53
CA THR A 428 -12.08 23.91 23.12
C THR A 428 -13.32 24.75 22.82
N ALA A 429 -13.24 25.60 21.79
CA ALA A 429 -14.35 26.41 21.28
C ALA A 429 -15.56 25.55 20.90
N ALA A 430 -16.76 26.15 20.89
CA ALA A 430 -18.06 25.49 20.69
C ALA A 430 -18.21 24.61 19.41
N THR A 431 -17.23 24.63 18.51
CA THR A 431 -17.15 23.85 17.26
C THR A 431 -16.46 22.48 17.41
N ASP A 432 -15.75 22.21 18.50
CA ASP A 432 -15.10 20.91 18.78
C ASP A 432 -15.82 20.20 19.94
N LYS A 433 -17.16 20.17 19.89
CA LYS A 433 -17.97 19.40 20.84
C LYS A 433 -17.58 17.93 20.70
N VAL A 434 -16.93 17.40 21.72
CA VAL A 434 -16.71 15.97 21.91
C VAL A 434 -18.09 15.31 21.87
N ARG A 435 -18.36 14.52 20.84
CA ARG A 435 -19.58 13.71 20.75
C ARG A 435 -19.67 12.86 22.01
N SER A 436 -20.88 12.73 22.54
CA SER A 436 -21.06 11.83 23.69
C SER A 436 -20.79 10.39 23.26
N LEU A 437 -20.40 9.51 24.21
CA LEU A 437 -20.25 8.07 23.96
C LEU A 437 -21.45 7.45 23.22
N ALA A 438 -22.66 7.98 23.44
CA ALA A 438 -23.89 7.50 22.83
C ALA A 438 -24.09 7.94 21.38
N GLU A 439 -23.33 8.94 20.91
CA GLU A 439 -23.38 9.45 19.54
C GLU A 439 -22.32 8.79 18.64
N MET A 440 -21.42 7.97 19.20
CA MET A 440 -20.41 7.25 18.43
C MET A 440 -21.01 6.01 17.77
N GLN A 441 -20.73 5.84 16.47
CA GLN A 441 -21.16 4.64 15.75
C GLN A 441 -20.07 3.57 15.85
N LEU A 442 -20.34 2.54 16.64
CA LEU A 442 -19.41 1.45 16.89
C LEU A 442 -19.94 0.15 16.26
N ASP A 443 -19.49 -0.17 15.06
CA ASP A 443 -19.95 -1.33 14.27
C ASP A 443 -19.84 -2.68 14.97
N HIS A 444 -18.88 -2.85 15.89
CA HIS A 444 -18.72 -4.12 16.63
C HIS A 444 -19.86 -4.37 17.63
N LEU A 445 -20.62 -3.34 18.04
CA LEU A 445 -21.76 -3.50 18.94
C LEU A 445 -22.86 -4.37 18.33
N ALA A 446 -23.06 -4.29 17.01
CA ALA A 446 -24.02 -5.14 16.31
C ALA A 446 -23.67 -6.64 16.40
N ILE A 447 -22.37 -6.96 16.46
CA ILE A 447 -21.89 -8.34 16.68
C ILE A 447 -22.12 -8.73 18.14
N GLU A 448 -21.85 -7.82 19.08
CA GLU A 448 -22.08 -8.06 20.52
C GLU A 448 -23.55 -8.35 20.83
N GLU A 449 -24.49 -7.57 20.26
CA GLU A 449 -25.93 -7.79 20.43
C GLU A 449 -26.35 -9.16 19.88
N ARG A 450 -25.87 -9.50 18.68
CA ARG A 450 -26.16 -10.80 18.03
C ARG A 450 -25.57 -12.01 18.78
N MET A 451 -24.57 -11.82 19.64
CA MET A 451 -24.02 -12.88 20.49
C MET A 451 -24.79 -13.05 21.81
N LYS A 452 -25.60 -12.06 22.20
CA LYS A 452 -26.44 -12.12 23.40
C LYS A 452 -27.80 -12.76 23.10
N ASP A 453 -28.30 -12.57 21.88
CA ASP A 453 -29.48 -13.25 21.32
C ASP A 453 -29.17 -14.71 20.96
#